data_AF-A0A1A8TNB4-F1
#
_entry.id   AF-A0A1A8TNB4-F1
#
_cell.length_a   1.000
_cell.length_b   1.000
_cell.length_c   1.000
_cell.angle_alpha   90.00
_cell.angle_beta   90.00
_cell.angle_gamma   90.00
#
_symmetry.space_group_name_H-M   'P 1'
#
loop_
_entity.id
_entity.type
_entity.pdbx_description
1 polymer ?
#
loop_
_entity_poly.entity_id
_entity_poly.type
_entity_poly.pdbx_seq_one_letter_code
_entity_poly.pdbx_strand_id
1 'polypeptide(L)'
;MHIEPGVVTGAKIVLSYATALGALGWSAKYSINAIKEHGAINLLARSVMTSLLVFVFFEVLPHHAVGVSEVHLILGSTLFLIFGPAAASIGLFMGLLIQGILFAPFDLPQYGMNITTLLVPLFVMAAVARRVIPEKTAYVDLAYAQALKLSVTYQGGIVLWVAFWAFYGQGFSAANLSSVASFGLAYMSVVLVEPLLDLAILWGAKGMDRLKGSSFVERRLYQG
;
A
#
# COMPACT_ATOMS: atom_id res chain seq x y z
N MET A 1 3.69 9.39 -0.29
CA MET A 1 4.35 8.17 0.21
C MET A 1 5.86 8.35 0.33
N HIS A 2 6.53 9.05 -0.59
CA HIS A 2 7.90 9.51 -0.37
C HIS A 2 7.89 10.65 0.64
N ILE A 3 8.54 10.47 1.79
CA ILE A 3 8.75 11.56 2.73
C ILE A 3 9.91 12.40 2.20
N GLU A 4 9.72 13.73 2.20
CA GLU A 4 10.72 14.64 1.64
C GLU A 4 12.05 14.59 2.43
N PRO A 5 13.20 14.62 1.74
CA PRO A 5 14.50 14.68 2.40
C PRO A 5 14.58 15.82 3.41
N GLY A 6 15.07 15.51 4.62
CA GLY A 6 15.20 16.51 5.69
C GLY A 6 14.00 16.60 6.63
N VAL A 7 12.88 15.89 6.37
CA VAL A 7 11.78 15.79 7.34
C VAL A 7 12.25 15.11 8.63
N VAL A 8 12.92 13.96 8.52
CA VAL A 8 13.52 13.26 9.67
C VAL A 8 15.03 13.09 9.41
N THR A 9 15.86 13.60 10.33
CA THR A 9 17.32 13.59 10.19
C THR A 9 18.04 13.08 11.43
N GLY A 10 19.31 12.71 11.25
CA GLY A 10 20.20 12.30 12.34
C GLY A 10 19.66 11.11 13.13
N ALA A 11 19.75 11.18 14.46
CA ALA A 11 19.36 10.08 15.35
C ALA A 11 17.89 9.66 15.23
N LYS A 12 17.00 10.57 14.79
CA LYS A 12 15.57 10.28 14.63
C LYS A 12 15.30 9.24 13.54
N ILE A 13 16.17 9.12 12.54
CA ILE A 13 15.98 8.16 11.45
C ILE A 13 16.04 6.70 11.92
N VAL A 14 16.65 6.43 13.07
CA VAL A 14 16.75 5.08 13.65
C VAL A 14 15.37 4.46 13.90
N LEU A 15 14.38 5.28 14.29
CA LEU A 15 13.01 4.82 14.46
C LEU A 15 12.42 4.28 13.16
N SER A 16 12.82 4.81 12.01
CA SER A 16 12.37 4.30 10.70
C SER A 16 12.86 2.90 10.44
N TYR A 17 14.11 2.57 10.81
CA TYR A 17 14.63 1.23 10.66
C TYR A 17 13.96 0.24 11.61
N ALA A 18 13.73 0.65 12.87
CA ALA A 18 13.03 -0.21 13.83
C ALA A 18 11.59 -0.52 13.39
N THR A 19 10.85 0.49 12.94
CA THR A 19 9.49 0.31 12.43
C THR A 19 9.47 -0.47 11.11
N ALA A 20 10.45 -0.25 10.22
CA ALA A 20 10.60 -1.01 8.98
C ALA A 20 10.88 -2.49 9.24
N LEU A 21 11.74 -2.82 10.21
CA LEU A 21 11.97 -4.20 10.65
C LEU A 21 10.67 -4.86 11.14
N GLY A 22 9.85 -4.13 11.90
CA GLY A 22 8.53 -4.61 12.33
C GLY A 22 7.58 -4.86 11.16
N ALA A 23 7.48 -3.91 10.22
CA ALA A 23 6.63 -4.03 9.04
C ALA A 23 7.09 -5.18 8.12
N LEU A 24 8.39 -5.32 7.87
CA LEU A 24 8.97 -6.42 7.10
C LEU A 24 8.81 -7.76 7.80
N GLY A 25 8.93 -7.81 9.14
CA GLY A 25 8.63 -9.01 9.92
C GLY A 25 7.17 -9.45 9.76
N TRP A 26 6.24 -8.50 9.73
CA TRP A 26 4.83 -8.79 9.47
C TRP A 26 4.58 -9.23 8.03
N SER A 27 5.28 -8.62 7.06
CA SER A 27 5.30 -9.09 5.66
C SER A 27 5.81 -10.53 5.58
N ALA A 28 6.91 -10.86 6.26
CA ALA A 28 7.46 -12.21 6.29
C ALA A 28 6.46 -13.22 6.87
N LYS A 29 5.73 -12.85 7.93
CA LYS A 29 4.65 -13.68 8.48
C LYS A 29 3.56 -13.98 7.45
N TYR A 30 3.08 -12.96 6.73
CA TYR A 30 2.11 -13.16 5.64
C TYR A 30 2.67 -14.02 4.51
N SER A 31 3.93 -13.82 4.14
CA SER A 31 4.61 -14.64 3.13
C SER A 31 4.73 -16.11 3.54
N ILE A 32 5.09 -16.39 4.80
CA ILE A 32 5.17 -17.76 5.33
C ILE A 32 3.79 -18.44 5.25
N ASN A 33 2.72 -17.74 5.64
CA ASN A 33 1.37 -18.28 5.54
C ASN A 33 0.96 -18.54 4.08
N ALA A 34 1.23 -17.59 3.18
CA ALA A 34 0.95 -17.75 1.76
C ALA A 34 1.74 -18.92 1.13
N ILE A 35 3.00 -19.13 1.53
CA ILE A 35 3.80 -20.28 1.08
C ILE A 35 3.19 -21.60 1.57
N LYS A 36 2.70 -21.65 2.81
CA LYS A 36 2.04 -22.85 3.36
C LYS A 36 0.71 -23.16 2.68
N GLU A 37 -0.06 -22.13 2.34
CA GLU A 37 -1.40 -22.28 1.75
C GLU A 37 -1.35 -22.53 0.24
N HIS A 38 -0.42 -21.89 -0.47
CA HIS A 38 -0.41 -21.84 -1.93
C HIS A 38 0.94 -22.20 -2.56
N GLY A 39 2.00 -22.39 -1.79
CA GLY A 39 3.33 -22.71 -2.30
C GLY A 39 4.18 -21.49 -2.70
N ALA A 40 5.50 -21.65 -2.60
CA ALA A 40 6.45 -20.54 -2.80
C ALA A 40 6.48 -20.00 -4.23
N ILE A 41 6.33 -20.87 -5.25
CA ILE A 41 6.33 -20.46 -6.66
C ILE A 41 5.18 -19.49 -6.94
N ASN A 42 4.01 -19.75 -6.37
CA ASN A 42 2.84 -18.90 -6.57
C ASN A 42 3.00 -17.54 -5.89
N LEU A 43 3.56 -17.50 -4.67
CA LEU A 43 3.90 -16.23 -4.03
C LEU A 43 4.94 -15.46 -4.84
N LEU A 44 5.98 -16.13 -5.35
CA LEU A 44 7.01 -15.50 -6.17
C LEU A 44 6.39 -14.86 -7.43
N ALA A 45 5.60 -15.62 -8.19
CA ALA A 45 4.95 -15.12 -9.40
C ALA A 45 4.07 -13.89 -9.11
N ARG A 46 3.23 -13.98 -8.06
CA ARG A 46 2.37 -12.86 -7.62
C ARG A 46 3.20 -11.65 -7.20
N SER A 47 4.30 -11.87 -6.48
CA SER A 47 5.19 -10.80 -6.01
C SER A 47 5.92 -10.09 -7.15
N VAL A 48 6.33 -10.83 -8.19
CA VAL A 48 6.91 -10.24 -9.41
C VAL A 48 5.88 -9.36 -10.11
N MET A 49 4.65 -9.87 -10.29
CA MET A 49 3.57 -9.09 -10.91
C MET A 49 3.24 -7.83 -10.11
N THR A 50 3.08 -7.94 -8.79
CA THR A 50 2.78 -6.79 -7.94
C THR A 50 3.94 -5.79 -7.91
N SER A 51 5.20 -6.23 -7.92
CA SER A 51 6.37 -5.33 -7.97
C SER A 51 6.40 -4.53 -9.27
N LEU A 52 6.12 -5.18 -10.41
CA LEU A 52 6.04 -4.52 -11.72
C LEU A 52 4.87 -3.53 -11.78
N LEU A 53 3.70 -3.92 -11.27
CA LEU A 53 2.54 -3.03 -11.21
C LEU A 53 2.80 -1.82 -10.32
N VAL A 54 3.34 -2.03 -9.11
CA VAL A 54 3.71 -0.95 -8.19
C VAL A 54 4.71 0.01 -8.83
N PHE A 55 5.75 -0.52 -9.47
CA PHE A 55 6.72 0.30 -10.18
C PHE A 55 6.05 1.16 -11.28
N VAL A 56 5.15 0.57 -12.07
CA VAL A 56 4.36 1.32 -13.06
C VAL A 56 3.44 2.35 -12.39
N PHE A 57 2.81 2.02 -11.26
CA PHE A 57 1.95 2.95 -10.53
C PHE A 57 2.72 4.16 -10.01
N PHE A 58 3.95 3.95 -9.57
CA PHE A 58 4.78 5.05 -9.06
C PHE A 58 5.32 5.94 -10.17
N GLU A 59 5.75 5.36 -11.30
CA GLU A 59 6.38 6.15 -12.38
C GLU A 59 5.38 6.72 -13.40
N VAL A 60 4.26 6.03 -13.65
CA VAL A 60 3.35 6.34 -14.77
C VAL A 60 2.04 6.96 -14.31
N LEU A 61 1.48 6.51 -13.18
CA LEU A 61 0.22 7.09 -12.69
C LEU A 61 0.46 8.45 -12.04
N PRO A 62 -0.57 9.31 -11.91
CA PRO A 62 -0.43 10.64 -11.35
C PRO A 62 0.20 10.61 -9.94
N HIS A 63 1.29 11.36 -9.79
CA HIS A 63 1.96 11.61 -8.53
C HIS A 63 2.43 13.07 -8.46
N HIS A 64 2.28 13.70 -7.30
CA HIS A 64 2.63 15.12 -7.11
C HIS A 64 3.14 15.38 -5.69
N ALA A 65 4.20 16.18 -5.56
CA ALA A 65 4.69 16.67 -4.27
C ALA A 65 3.69 17.63 -3.62
N VAL A 66 3.29 17.35 -2.38
CA VAL A 66 2.36 18.20 -1.61
C VAL A 66 2.80 18.26 -0.15
N GLY A 67 3.36 19.41 0.25
CA GLY A 67 3.72 19.66 1.64
C GLY A 67 4.91 18.81 2.09
N VAL A 68 4.66 17.79 2.91
CA VAL A 68 5.69 16.95 3.56
C VAL A 68 5.97 15.63 2.82
N SER A 69 5.18 15.30 1.79
CA SER A 69 5.28 14.04 1.07
C SER A 69 4.61 14.13 -0.30
N GLU A 70 4.83 13.13 -1.16
CA GLU A 70 4.21 13.05 -2.48
C GLU A 70 2.92 12.24 -2.48
N VAL A 71 1.84 12.78 -3.05
CA VAL A 71 0.61 12.01 -3.27
C VAL A 71 0.79 11.09 -4.45
N HIS A 72 0.44 9.82 -4.29
CA HIS A 72 0.54 8.80 -5.35
C HIS A 72 -0.79 8.06 -5.47
N LEU A 73 -1.19 7.74 -6.71
CA LEU A 73 -2.22 6.75 -6.96
C LEU A 73 -1.62 5.33 -6.88
N ILE A 74 -1.53 4.81 -5.65
CA ILE A 74 -0.81 3.56 -5.34
C ILE A 74 -1.63 2.30 -5.69
N LEU A 75 -2.96 2.40 -5.71
CA LEU A 75 -3.87 1.27 -5.90
C LEU A 75 -3.57 0.10 -4.92
N GLY A 76 -3.20 0.45 -3.68
CA GLY A 76 -2.79 -0.54 -2.68
C GLY A 76 -3.94 -1.46 -2.26
N SER A 77 -5.16 -0.94 -2.25
CA SER A 77 -6.36 -1.74 -2.00
C SER A 77 -6.65 -2.70 -3.16
N THR A 78 -6.50 -2.26 -4.41
CA THR A 78 -6.56 -3.13 -5.60
C THR A 78 -5.53 -4.27 -5.51
N LEU A 79 -4.27 -3.95 -5.23
CA LEU A 79 -3.19 -4.94 -5.12
C LEU A 79 -3.50 -5.98 -4.04
N PHE A 80 -4.00 -5.54 -2.89
CA PHE A 80 -4.44 -6.42 -1.82
C PHE A 80 -5.60 -7.33 -2.25
N LEU A 81 -6.61 -6.79 -2.93
CA LEU A 81 -7.79 -7.56 -3.35
C LEU A 81 -7.44 -8.60 -4.42
N ILE A 82 -6.57 -8.27 -5.37
CA ILE A 82 -6.21 -9.19 -6.47
C ILE A 82 -5.11 -10.15 -6.06
N PHE A 83 -4.08 -9.68 -5.36
CA PHE A 83 -2.85 -10.42 -5.09
C PHE A 83 -2.61 -10.72 -3.61
N GLY A 84 -3.56 -10.40 -2.74
CA GLY A 84 -3.49 -10.73 -1.32
C GLY A 84 -2.43 -9.91 -0.56
N PRO A 85 -2.44 -9.98 0.77
CA PRO A 85 -1.59 -9.14 1.60
C PRO A 85 -0.09 -9.44 1.44
N ALA A 86 0.29 -10.70 1.20
CA ALA A 86 1.70 -11.10 1.09
C ALA A 86 2.37 -10.60 -0.19
N ALA A 87 1.75 -10.83 -1.35
CA ALA A 87 2.33 -10.37 -2.61
C ALA A 87 2.19 -8.85 -2.76
N ALA A 88 1.10 -8.25 -2.27
CA ALA A 88 0.95 -6.79 -2.26
C ALA A 88 2.04 -6.12 -1.41
N SER A 89 2.35 -6.66 -0.22
CA SER A 89 3.42 -6.10 0.61
C SER A 89 4.79 -6.24 -0.03
N ILE A 90 5.11 -7.40 -0.63
CA ILE A 90 6.36 -7.58 -1.37
C ILE A 90 6.46 -6.61 -2.54
N GLY A 91 5.38 -6.51 -3.33
CA GLY A 91 5.32 -5.59 -4.46
C GLY A 91 5.56 -4.14 -4.05
N LEU A 92 4.94 -3.70 -2.95
CA LEU A 92 5.06 -2.32 -2.47
C LEU A 92 6.49 -1.96 -2.07
N PHE A 93 7.16 -2.79 -1.26
CA PHE A 93 8.54 -2.47 -0.87
C PHE A 93 9.53 -2.69 -2.03
N MET A 94 9.36 -3.74 -2.84
CA MET A 94 10.26 -3.97 -3.98
C MET A 94 10.11 -2.92 -5.08
N GLY A 95 8.88 -2.53 -5.42
CA GLY A 95 8.62 -1.46 -6.39
C GLY A 95 9.22 -0.14 -5.92
N LEU A 96 9.01 0.20 -4.64
CA LEU A 96 9.63 1.38 -4.01
C LEU A 96 11.17 1.31 -4.04
N LEU A 97 11.77 0.14 -3.79
CA LEU A 97 13.22 -0.03 -3.85
C LEU A 97 13.76 0.19 -5.26
N ILE A 98 13.10 -0.40 -6.26
CA ILE A 98 13.49 -0.28 -7.67
C ILE A 98 13.40 1.19 -8.12
N GLN A 99 12.30 1.87 -7.81
CA GLN A 99 12.16 3.31 -8.04
C GLN A 99 13.27 4.10 -7.33
N GLY A 100 13.52 3.82 -6.05
CA GLY A 100 14.57 4.47 -5.28
C GLY A 100 15.96 4.26 -5.87
N ILE A 101 16.29 3.08 -6.40
CA ILE A 101 17.60 2.81 -7.00
C ILE A 101 17.75 3.49 -8.37
N LEU A 102 16.69 3.49 -9.19
CA LEU A 102 16.77 3.89 -10.60
C LEU A 102 16.42 5.36 -10.86
N PHE A 103 15.47 5.93 -10.11
CA PHE A 103 14.90 7.26 -10.38
C PHE A 103 15.11 8.25 -9.22
N ALA A 104 15.05 7.77 -7.97
CA ALA A 104 15.19 8.63 -6.78
C ALA A 104 16.22 8.11 -5.75
N PRO A 105 17.53 8.00 -6.08
CA PRO A 105 18.54 7.49 -5.13
C PRO A 105 18.66 8.30 -3.84
N PHE A 106 18.32 9.58 -3.89
CA PHE A 106 18.31 10.49 -2.75
C PHE A 106 17.27 10.11 -1.68
N ASP A 107 16.27 9.28 -2.02
CA ASP A 107 15.25 8.79 -1.08
C ASP A 107 15.63 7.49 -0.37
N LEU A 108 16.69 6.80 -0.81
CA LEU A 108 17.15 5.56 -0.18
C LEU A 108 17.45 5.70 1.33
N PRO A 109 18.03 6.80 1.83
CA PRO A 109 18.16 7.00 3.28
C PRO A 109 16.82 6.98 4.04
N GLN A 110 15.74 7.40 3.38
CA GLN A 110 14.38 7.49 3.96
C GLN A 110 13.54 6.24 3.71
N TYR A 111 14.11 5.24 3.03
CA TYR A 111 13.41 4.06 2.57
C TYR A 111 12.66 3.32 3.69
N GLY A 112 13.21 3.27 4.91
CA GLY A 112 12.51 2.69 6.07
C GLY A 112 11.17 3.39 6.39
N MET A 113 11.15 4.73 6.36
CA MET A 113 9.91 5.49 6.58
C MET A 113 8.93 5.29 5.42
N ASN A 114 9.43 5.31 4.18
CA ASN A 114 8.60 5.17 2.99
C ASN A 114 7.96 3.76 2.93
N ILE A 115 8.71 2.70 3.23
CA ILE A 115 8.15 1.34 3.33
C ILE A 115 7.07 1.29 4.41
N THR A 116 7.34 1.81 5.61
CA THR A 116 6.36 1.71 6.72
C THR A 116 5.08 2.47 6.41
N THR A 117 5.19 3.61 5.71
CA THR A 117 4.06 4.39 5.19
C THR A 117 3.17 3.57 4.26
N LEU A 118 3.73 2.60 3.52
CA LEU A 118 2.95 1.70 2.66
C LEU A 118 2.45 0.46 3.39
N LEU A 119 3.33 -0.22 4.14
CA LEU A 119 3.05 -1.54 4.67
C LEU A 119 2.18 -1.52 5.91
N VAL A 120 2.35 -0.54 6.81
CA VAL A 120 1.54 -0.48 8.03
C VAL A 120 0.07 -0.26 7.68
N PRO A 121 -0.31 0.72 6.84
CA PRO A 121 -1.69 0.87 6.39
C PRO A 121 -2.22 -0.36 5.64
N LEU A 122 -1.39 -1.03 4.84
CA LEU A 122 -1.77 -2.26 4.13
C LEU A 122 -2.21 -3.35 5.11
N PHE A 123 -1.44 -3.58 6.19
CA PHE A 123 -1.76 -4.61 7.17
C PHE A 123 -2.94 -4.23 8.06
N VAL A 124 -3.10 -2.95 8.37
CA VAL A 124 -4.31 -2.43 9.05
C VAL A 124 -5.54 -2.68 8.17
N MET A 125 -5.47 -2.32 6.89
CA MET A 125 -6.53 -2.59 5.92
C MET A 125 -6.82 -4.09 5.82
N ALA A 126 -5.79 -4.95 5.78
CA ALA A 126 -5.98 -6.40 5.75
C ALA A 126 -6.73 -6.92 6.99
N ALA A 127 -6.47 -6.33 8.17
CA ALA A 127 -7.20 -6.65 9.40
C ALA A 127 -8.65 -6.12 9.38
N VAL A 128 -8.88 -4.93 8.80
CA VAL A 128 -10.23 -4.36 8.63
C VAL A 128 -11.04 -5.15 7.60
N ALA A 129 -10.43 -5.58 6.50
CA ALA A 129 -11.06 -6.38 5.46
C ALA A 129 -11.67 -7.66 6.03
N ARG A 130 -10.97 -8.34 6.94
CA ARG A 130 -11.47 -9.54 7.62
C ARG A 130 -12.71 -9.29 8.49
N ARG A 131 -12.95 -8.06 8.92
CA ARG A 131 -14.13 -7.68 9.73
C ARG A 131 -15.28 -7.14 8.89
N VAL A 132 -14.97 -6.47 7.80
CA VAL A 132 -15.96 -5.74 6.97
C VAL A 132 -16.49 -6.59 5.80
N ILE A 133 -15.69 -7.55 5.33
CA ILE A 133 -16.05 -8.43 4.22
C ILE A 133 -16.45 -9.79 4.82
N PRO A 134 -17.73 -10.20 4.70
CA PRO A 134 -18.16 -11.52 5.15
C PRO A 134 -17.27 -12.61 4.56
N GLU A 135 -17.03 -13.70 5.31
CA GLU A 135 -16.16 -14.79 4.86
C GLU A 135 -16.58 -15.26 3.46
N LYS A 136 -17.87 -15.59 3.32
CA LYS A 136 -18.55 -16.10 2.11
C LYS A 136 -18.65 -15.12 0.93
N THR A 137 -18.11 -13.90 1.03
CA THR A 137 -18.13 -12.93 -0.06
C THR A 137 -16.81 -12.94 -0.81
N ALA A 138 -16.85 -13.33 -2.08
CA ALA A 138 -15.71 -13.20 -2.99
C ALA A 138 -15.42 -11.72 -3.27
N TYR A 139 -14.17 -11.34 -3.50
CA TYR A 139 -13.82 -9.94 -3.70
C TYR A 139 -14.40 -9.35 -4.99
N VAL A 140 -14.63 -10.16 -6.03
CA VAL A 140 -15.34 -9.71 -7.24
C VAL A 140 -16.80 -9.30 -6.98
N ASP A 141 -17.36 -9.64 -5.82
CA ASP A 141 -18.74 -9.34 -5.42
C ASP A 141 -18.81 -8.26 -4.32
N LEU A 142 -17.73 -7.49 -4.12
CA LEU A 142 -17.71 -6.41 -3.13
C LEU A 142 -18.70 -5.29 -3.47
N ALA A 143 -19.42 -4.83 -2.45
CA ALA A 143 -20.21 -3.63 -2.53
C ALA A 143 -19.32 -2.38 -2.49
N TYR A 144 -19.79 -1.28 -3.07
CA TYR A 144 -19.09 0.01 -3.04
C TYR A 144 -18.71 0.46 -1.62
N ALA A 145 -19.61 0.31 -0.65
CA ALA A 145 -19.33 0.66 0.74
C ALA A 145 -18.19 -0.16 1.35
N GLN A 146 -17.96 -1.39 0.90
CA GLN A 146 -16.84 -2.21 1.36
C GLN A 146 -15.54 -1.75 0.71
N ALA A 147 -15.51 -1.54 -0.61
CA ALA A 147 -14.36 -0.99 -1.32
C ALA A 147 -13.94 0.37 -0.77
N LEU A 148 -14.90 1.29 -0.57
CA LEU A 148 -14.65 2.60 0.04
C LEU A 148 -14.05 2.48 1.45
N LYS A 149 -14.55 1.58 2.29
CA LYS A 149 -13.97 1.35 3.63
C LYS A 149 -12.51 0.89 3.55
N LEU A 150 -12.17 0.01 2.61
CA LEU A 150 -10.78 -0.43 2.42
C LEU A 150 -9.88 0.72 1.95
N SER A 151 -10.31 1.45 0.92
CA SER A 151 -9.57 2.60 0.39
C SER A 151 -9.36 3.68 1.45
N VAL A 152 -10.42 4.06 2.19
CA VAL A 152 -10.32 5.01 3.32
C VAL A 152 -9.35 4.49 4.39
N THR A 153 -9.38 3.20 4.70
CA THR A 153 -8.46 2.63 5.70
C THR A 153 -7.01 2.71 5.24
N TYR A 154 -6.75 2.37 3.98
CA TYR A 154 -5.39 2.39 3.43
C TYR A 154 -4.87 3.82 3.30
N GLN A 155 -5.62 4.69 2.62
CA GLN A 155 -5.22 6.07 2.35
C GLN A 155 -5.22 6.93 3.60
N GLY A 156 -6.22 6.79 4.47
CA GLY A 156 -6.22 7.43 5.79
C GLY A 156 -5.04 6.96 6.63
N GLY A 157 -4.69 5.66 6.56
CA GLY A 157 -3.50 5.14 7.20
C GLY A 157 -2.20 5.78 6.68
N ILE A 158 -2.07 5.96 5.35
CA ILE A 158 -0.92 6.67 4.74
C ILE A 158 -0.83 8.10 5.28
N VAL A 159 -1.94 8.84 5.26
CA VAL A 159 -1.98 10.23 5.75
C VAL A 159 -1.57 10.32 7.22
N LEU A 160 -2.11 9.44 8.07
CA LEU A 160 -1.76 9.39 9.48
C LEU A 160 -0.29 9.02 9.71
N TRP A 161 0.26 8.09 8.91
CA TRP A 161 1.66 7.68 9.05
C TRP A 161 2.63 8.78 8.59
N VAL A 162 2.30 9.49 7.50
CA VAL A 162 3.06 10.66 7.06
C VAL A 162 2.99 11.78 8.09
N ALA A 163 1.79 12.07 8.64
CA ALA A 163 1.62 13.06 9.70
C ALA A 163 2.49 12.72 10.92
N PHE A 164 2.52 11.44 11.31
CA PHE A 164 3.39 10.97 12.39
C PHE A 164 4.86 11.28 12.11
N TRP A 165 5.39 10.94 10.93
CA TRP A 165 6.79 11.22 10.59
C TRP A 165 7.08 12.73 10.50
N ALA A 166 6.16 13.51 9.95
CA ALA A 166 6.29 14.95 9.85
C ALA A 166 6.35 15.61 11.24
N PHE A 167 5.47 15.22 12.17
CA PHE A 167 5.49 15.76 13.54
C PHE A 167 6.69 15.25 14.35
N TYR A 168 7.06 13.99 14.18
CA TYR A 168 8.24 13.42 14.83
C TYR A 168 9.53 14.12 14.36
N GLY A 169 9.64 14.39 13.07
CA GLY A 169 10.77 15.05 12.43
C GLY A 169 10.88 16.54 12.79
N GLN A 170 9.84 17.30 12.43
CA GLN A 170 9.85 18.77 12.40
C GLN A 170 9.04 19.43 13.54
N GLY A 171 8.36 18.65 14.39
CA GLY A 171 7.56 19.18 15.51
C GLY A 171 6.21 19.79 15.08
N PHE A 172 5.53 20.45 16.01
CA PHE A 172 4.16 20.96 15.82
C PHE A 172 4.12 22.47 15.49
N SER A 173 4.90 22.91 14.49
CA SER A 173 4.85 24.30 14.03
C SER A 173 3.62 24.55 13.14
N ALA A 174 3.13 25.80 13.09
CA ALA A 174 1.99 26.17 12.23
C ALA A 174 2.24 25.83 10.75
N ALA A 175 3.47 26.02 10.27
CA ALA A 175 3.88 25.64 8.92
C ALA A 175 3.78 24.12 8.70
N ASN A 176 4.28 23.30 9.64
CA ASN A 176 4.21 21.84 9.50
C ASN A 176 2.77 21.31 9.57
N LEU A 177 1.93 21.88 10.45
CA LEU A 177 0.51 21.56 10.51
C LEU A 177 -0.19 21.87 9.18
N SER A 178 0.11 23.02 8.56
CA SER A 178 -0.44 23.40 7.26
C SER A 178 0.04 22.46 6.14
N SER A 179 1.30 22.05 6.14
CA SER A 179 1.84 21.10 5.16
C SER A 179 1.20 19.71 5.29
N VAL A 180 1.04 19.20 6.50
CA VAL A 180 0.35 17.92 6.76
C VAL A 180 -1.12 18.00 6.37
N ALA A 181 -1.80 19.12 6.68
CA ALA A 181 -3.20 19.32 6.30
C ALA A 181 -3.36 19.36 4.77
N SER A 182 -2.47 20.07 4.06
CA SER A 182 -2.47 20.15 2.60
C SER A 182 -2.28 18.76 1.97
N PHE A 183 -1.33 17.98 2.50
CA PHE A 183 -1.09 16.60 2.09
C PHE A 183 -2.33 15.72 2.30
N GLY A 184 -2.96 15.80 3.48
CA GLY A 184 -4.18 15.05 3.79
C GLY A 184 -5.34 15.40 2.86
N LEU A 185 -5.54 16.69 2.58
CA LEU A 185 -6.57 17.15 1.63
C LEU A 185 -6.29 16.65 0.21
N ALA A 186 -5.03 16.64 -0.23
CA ALA A 186 -4.69 16.11 -1.54
C ALA A 186 -4.97 14.59 -1.64
N TYR A 187 -4.72 13.82 -0.58
CA TYR A 187 -5.06 12.39 -0.54
C TYR A 187 -6.56 12.09 -0.55
N MET A 188 -7.43 13.06 -0.20
CA MET A 188 -8.87 12.88 -0.34
C MET A 188 -9.31 12.66 -1.79
N SER A 189 -8.58 13.22 -2.76
CA SER A 189 -8.83 12.94 -4.18
C SER A 189 -8.63 11.45 -4.50
N VAL A 190 -7.58 10.84 -3.95
CA VAL A 190 -7.28 9.40 -4.13
C VAL A 190 -8.36 8.55 -3.48
N VAL A 191 -8.80 8.90 -2.27
CA VAL A 191 -9.90 8.21 -1.55
C VAL A 191 -11.21 8.20 -2.35
N LEU A 192 -11.48 9.25 -3.15
CA LEU A 192 -12.68 9.32 -3.98
C LEU A 192 -12.54 8.50 -5.27
N VAL A 193 -11.36 8.49 -5.86
CA VAL A 193 -11.10 7.85 -7.17
C VAL A 193 -10.82 6.35 -7.05
N GLU A 194 -9.99 5.94 -6.09
CA GLU A 194 -9.52 4.54 -5.98
C GLU A 194 -10.65 3.51 -5.79
N PRO A 195 -11.70 3.73 -4.96
CA PRO A 195 -12.79 2.77 -4.84
C PRO A 195 -13.53 2.51 -6.16
N LEU A 196 -13.63 3.52 -7.03
CA LEU A 196 -14.26 3.37 -8.34
C LEU A 196 -13.39 2.52 -9.26
N LEU A 197 -12.07 2.73 -9.22
CA LEU A 197 -11.10 1.91 -9.95
C LEU A 197 -11.08 0.47 -9.42
N ASP A 198 -11.09 0.27 -8.10
CA ASP A 198 -11.18 -1.06 -7.49
C ASP A 198 -12.38 -1.83 -8.02
N LEU A 199 -13.58 -1.23 -7.98
CA LEU A 199 -14.78 -1.89 -8.46
C LEU A 199 -14.74 -2.15 -9.96
N ALA A 200 -14.22 -1.22 -10.76
CA ALA A 200 -14.07 -1.41 -12.21
C ALA A 200 -13.14 -2.58 -12.52
N ILE A 201 -12.01 -2.69 -11.80
CA ILE A 201 -11.05 -3.77 -11.97
C ILE A 201 -11.62 -5.10 -11.48
N LEU A 202 -12.31 -5.12 -10.34
CA LEU A 202 -12.99 -6.30 -9.82
C LEU A 202 -14.10 -6.79 -10.75
N TRP A 203 -14.86 -5.86 -11.35
CA TRP A 203 -15.87 -6.17 -12.35
C TRP A 203 -15.23 -6.79 -13.61
N GLY A 204 -14.11 -6.23 -14.08
CA GLY A 204 -13.32 -6.82 -15.16
C GLY A 204 -12.84 -8.24 -14.82
N ALA A 205 -12.31 -8.43 -13.61
CA ALA A 205 -11.87 -9.74 -13.12
C ALA A 205 -13.02 -10.74 -13.03
N LYS A 206 -14.25 -10.30 -12.68
CA LYS A 206 -15.44 -11.16 -12.63
C LYS A 206 -15.74 -11.85 -13.97
N GLY A 207 -15.45 -11.18 -15.08
CA GLY A 207 -15.62 -11.72 -16.44
C GLY A 207 -14.52 -12.69 -16.89
N MET A 208 -13.46 -12.89 -16.10
CA MET A 208 -12.29 -13.70 -16.48
C MET A 208 -12.32 -15.08 -15.83
N ASP A 209 -13.11 -16.01 -16.39
CA ASP A 209 -13.25 -17.38 -15.85
C ASP A 209 -11.92 -18.14 -15.73
N ARG A 210 -10.93 -17.84 -16.58
CA ARG A 210 -9.59 -18.47 -16.55
C ARG A 210 -8.80 -18.18 -15.27
N LEU A 211 -9.13 -17.11 -14.55
CA LEU A 211 -8.47 -16.76 -13.29
C LEU A 211 -9.10 -17.52 -12.10
N LYS A 212 -10.30 -18.09 -12.26
CA LYS A 212 -10.96 -18.87 -11.20
C LYS A 212 -10.15 -20.14 -10.92
N GLY A 213 -9.72 -20.30 -9.66
CA GLY A 213 -8.87 -21.42 -9.25
C GLY A 213 -7.41 -21.32 -9.71
N SER A 214 -7.04 -20.22 -10.37
CA SER A 214 -5.65 -19.93 -10.69
C SER A 214 -4.87 -19.52 -9.43
N SER A 215 -3.61 -19.92 -9.37
CA SER A 215 -2.69 -19.51 -8.32
C SER A 215 -2.02 -18.14 -8.56
N PHE A 216 -2.30 -17.49 -9.68
CA PHE A 216 -1.80 -16.15 -10.01
C PHE A 216 -2.54 -15.02 -9.28
N VAL A 217 -3.68 -15.31 -8.64
CA VAL A 217 -4.54 -14.35 -7.94
C VAL A 217 -4.90 -14.87 -6.55
N GLU A 218 -5.46 -14.00 -5.72
CA GLU A 218 -5.89 -14.35 -4.38
C GLU A 218 -7.09 -15.29 -4.43
N ARG A 219 -7.08 -16.33 -3.61
CA ARG A 219 -8.19 -17.28 -3.57
C ARG A 219 -9.51 -16.56 -3.26
N ARG A 220 -9.48 -15.61 -2.32
CA ARG A 220 -10.64 -14.78 -1.98
C ARG A 220 -11.15 -13.88 -3.11
N LEU A 221 -10.39 -13.72 -4.19
CA LEU A 221 -10.87 -12.98 -5.35
C LEU A 221 -12.15 -13.61 -5.92
N TYR A 222 -12.20 -14.94 -6.02
CA TYR A 222 -13.32 -15.69 -6.60
C TYR A 222 -14.04 -16.61 -5.62
N GLN A 223 -13.54 -16.77 -4.40
CA GLN A 223 -14.11 -17.69 -3.42
C GLN A 223 -14.39 -16.98 -2.10
N GLY A 224 -15.60 -17.14 -1.60
CA GLY A 224 -15.96 -16.84 -0.21
C GLY A 224 -15.64 -17.98 0.74
#